data_AF-A0A2E7KV69-F1
#
_entry.id   AF-A0A2E7KV69-F1
#
_cell.length_a   1.000
_cell.length_b   1.000
_cell.length_c   1.000
_cell.angle_alpha   90.00
_cell.angle_beta   90.00
_cell.angle_gamma   90.00
#
_symmetry.space_group_name_H-M   'P 1'
#
loop_
_entity.id
_entity.type
_entity.pdbx_description
1 polymer ?
#
loop_
_entity_poly.entity_id
_entity_poly.type
_entity_poly.pdbx_seq_one_letter_code
_entity_poly.pdbx_strand_id
1 'polypeptide(L)'
;MYNLGLGFIFLFVAGIVVLRGDENDFLTNHSASENDNILFWDCRNRHIKDEKRNANIQFFGASRYGKYYELDPGNGSFNFNLEENQLKQLGENWLIELVILPAQKNGNIFSFNNLNLIQKEKSFVLSDWNSKNSTIFKVAALTEPLHLLVNVSNSWIKIFQNGKLTDQVDSSSWNLNSNVQIAKVVVGGGWHGKIYYISIGPSAKKFGSALKRAKSNWQFDTLPDKKLKLIGKLIEVTQVPKIKQISPYQRAIIYNHYELEERFQKIIGTRNIAVAHWCILDNKYVADLPNEAGLNYQLMVEPILDNPQIKRERHFNDLSRFDLKLFYDVSLPKVK
;
A
#
# COMPACT_ATOMS: atom_id res chain seq x y z
N MET A 1 -26.51 -11.35 -73.41
CA MET A 1 -26.73 -9.94 -73.06
C MET A 1 -26.75 -9.83 -71.54
N TYR A 2 -25.81 -9.03 -71.01
CA TYR A 2 -25.68 -8.43 -69.66
C TYR A 2 -26.06 -9.28 -68.43
N ASN A 3 -25.13 -9.85 -67.63
CA ASN A 3 -24.02 -9.30 -66.82
C ASN A 3 -24.46 -8.85 -65.39
N LEU A 4 -23.54 -9.01 -64.43
CA LEU A 4 -23.57 -8.84 -62.95
C LEU A 4 -23.93 -10.14 -62.18
N GLY A 5 -23.01 -10.92 -61.61
CA GLY A 5 -21.62 -10.66 -61.22
C GLY A 5 -21.54 -10.14 -59.78
N LEU A 6 -21.37 -11.04 -58.80
CA LEU A 6 -20.75 -10.73 -57.50
C LEU A 6 -20.28 -12.01 -56.82
N GLY A 7 -18.96 -12.17 -56.79
CA GLY A 7 -18.26 -13.26 -56.11
C GLY A 7 -18.22 -13.04 -54.61
N PHE A 8 -18.40 -14.13 -53.87
CA PHE A 8 -18.14 -14.18 -52.44
C PHE A 8 -16.63 -14.36 -52.21
N ILE A 9 -15.97 -13.28 -51.79
CA ILE A 9 -14.62 -13.32 -51.24
C ILE A 9 -14.75 -13.60 -49.74
N PHE A 10 -14.24 -14.76 -49.29
CA PHE A 10 -13.99 -15.02 -47.87
C PHE A 10 -12.72 -14.26 -47.46
N LEU A 11 -12.87 -13.16 -46.73
CA LEU A 11 -11.78 -12.45 -46.09
C LEU A 11 -11.86 -12.70 -44.58
N PHE A 12 -10.97 -13.57 -44.09
CA PHE A 12 -10.67 -13.71 -42.67
C PHE A 12 -10.08 -12.40 -42.16
N VAL A 13 -10.87 -11.59 -41.44
CA VAL A 13 -10.33 -10.48 -40.66
C VAL A 13 -9.95 -11.02 -39.28
N ALA A 14 -8.65 -11.24 -39.10
CA ALA A 14 -8.06 -11.38 -37.78
C ALA A 14 -8.23 -10.05 -37.03
N GLY A 15 -9.20 -10.01 -36.12
CA GLY A 15 -9.37 -8.90 -35.20
C GLY A 15 -8.20 -8.86 -34.20
N ILE A 16 -7.20 -8.03 -34.48
CA ILE A 16 -6.24 -7.59 -33.49
C ILE A 16 -7.03 -6.75 -32.48
N VAL A 17 -7.33 -7.32 -31.31
CA VAL A 17 -7.78 -6.54 -30.16
C VAL A 17 -6.58 -5.77 -29.63
N VAL A 18 -6.36 -4.58 -30.19
CA VAL A 18 -5.51 -3.56 -29.56
C VAL A 18 -6.34 -3.02 -28.39
N LEU A 19 -6.05 -3.49 -27.18
CA LEU A 19 -6.46 -2.79 -25.96
C LEU A 19 -5.67 -1.49 -25.89
N ARG A 20 -6.12 -0.47 -26.63
CA ARG A 20 -5.82 0.93 -26.32
C ARG A 20 -6.53 1.20 -25.01
N GLY A 21 -5.77 1.33 -23.93
CA GLY A 21 -6.28 1.86 -22.68
C GLY A 21 -6.77 3.27 -22.94
N ASP A 22 -8.05 3.50 -22.71
CA ASP A 22 -8.61 4.84 -22.60
C ASP A 22 -7.93 5.54 -21.40
N GLU A 23 -6.87 6.28 -21.73
CA GLU A 23 -6.43 7.41 -20.94
C GLU A 23 -7.45 8.53 -21.14
N ASN A 24 -8.49 8.59 -20.31
CA ASN A 24 -9.15 9.84 -19.90
C ASN A 24 -10.24 9.55 -18.84
N ASP A 25 -10.44 10.55 -17.97
CA ASP A 25 -11.52 10.69 -17.00
C ASP A 25 -11.36 10.05 -15.61
N PHE A 26 -10.35 10.50 -14.86
CA PHE A 26 -10.45 10.64 -13.39
C PHE A 26 -9.84 11.96 -12.88
N LEU A 27 -9.96 13.05 -13.65
CA LEU A 27 -9.66 14.40 -13.17
C LEU A 27 -10.87 15.00 -12.45
N THR A 28 -11.25 14.45 -11.30
CA THR A 28 -12.11 15.17 -10.35
C THR A 28 -11.25 16.01 -9.42
N ASN A 29 -11.15 17.31 -9.71
CA ASN A 29 -10.85 18.43 -8.81
C ASN A 29 -10.29 18.07 -7.41
N HIS A 30 -9.00 17.77 -7.31
CA HIS A 30 -8.32 17.52 -6.03
C HIS A 30 -7.54 18.74 -5.48
N SER A 31 -7.65 19.92 -6.09
CA SER A 31 -6.82 21.07 -5.73
C SER A 31 -7.25 21.84 -4.47
N ALA A 32 -8.45 21.59 -3.91
CA ALA A 32 -9.01 22.45 -2.86
C ALA A 32 -8.80 21.98 -1.40
N SER A 33 -8.17 20.83 -1.13
CA SER A 33 -8.03 20.32 0.25
C SER A 33 -6.65 19.84 0.67
N GLU A 34 -5.59 20.08 -0.09
CA GLU A 34 -4.24 19.62 0.28
C GLU A 34 -3.51 20.60 1.21
N ASN A 35 -3.79 21.90 1.15
CA ASN A 35 -3.01 22.94 1.84
C ASN A 35 -3.16 23.01 3.37
N ASP A 36 -4.18 22.38 3.94
CA ASP A 36 -4.42 22.40 5.41
C ASP A 36 -4.07 21.07 6.09
N ASN A 37 -3.57 20.08 5.34
CA ASN A 37 -3.18 18.81 5.92
C ASN A 37 -1.74 18.89 6.45
N ILE A 38 -1.54 18.45 7.69
CA ILE A 38 -0.20 18.30 8.27
C ILE A 38 0.45 17.00 7.79
N LEU A 39 -0.38 16.00 7.45
CA LEU A 39 0.02 14.78 6.78
C LEU A 39 -1.03 14.42 5.73
N PHE A 40 -0.55 13.98 4.56
CA PHE A 40 -1.41 13.48 3.49
C PHE A 40 -0.71 12.39 2.69
N TRP A 41 -1.40 11.28 2.47
CA TRP A 41 -1.01 10.20 1.58
C TRP A 41 -2.24 9.63 0.89
N ASP A 42 -2.17 9.43 -0.41
CA ASP A 42 -3.20 8.78 -1.22
C ASP A 42 -2.52 7.95 -2.31
N CYS A 43 -2.77 6.64 -2.32
CA CYS A 43 -2.21 5.70 -3.30
C CYS A 43 -2.67 5.99 -4.73
N ARG A 44 -3.83 6.65 -4.92
CA ARG A 44 -4.45 6.84 -6.26
C ARG A 44 -3.88 8.02 -7.01
N ASN A 45 -3.47 9.07 -6.30
CA ASN A 45 -2.95 10.25 -6.97
C ASN A 45 -1.61 9.85 -7.62
N ARG A 46 -1.47 9.87 -8.94
CA ARG A 46 -0.21 9.47 -9.62
C ARG A 46 0.70 10.68 -9.87
N HIS A 47 0.19 11.89 -9.63
CA HIS A 47 0.73 13.16 -10.11
C HIS A 47 1.15 14.13 -9.02
N ILE A 48 1.08 13.78 -7.72
CA ILE A 48 1.77 14.57 -6.70
C ILE A 48 3.25 14.51 -7.07
N LYS A 49 3.78 15.63 -7.57
CA LYS A 49 5.19 15.78 -7.92
C LYS A 49 6.03 15.15 -6.82
N ASP A 50 6.88 14.23 -7.25
CA ASP A 50 7.64 13.27 -6.45
C ASP A 50 8.39 13.82 -5.25
N GLU A 51 8.60 15.13 -5.22
CA GLU A 51 9.29 15.88 -4.17
C GLU A 51 8.49 15.96 -2.86
N LYS A 52 7.14 16.03 -2.89
CA LYS A 52 6.33 16.18 -1.66
C LYS A 52 5.95 14.86 -0.99
N ARG A 53 5.94 13.75 -1.73
CA ARG A 53 5.54 12.43 -1.19
C ARG A 53 6.58 11.76 -0.32
N ASN A 54 7.86 12.04 -0.60
CA ASN A 54 8.94 11.18 -0.12
C ASN A 54 9.94 11.90 0.81
N ALA A 55 9.94 13.23 0.90
CA ALA A 55 11.01 13.93 1.61
C ALA A 55 11.13 13.57 3.10
N ASN A 56 10.02 13.17 3.74
CA ASN A 56 9.96 12.94 5.19
C ASN A 56 9.45 11.55 5.61
N ILE A 57 9.31 10.60 4.68
CA ILE A 57 8.90 9.22 5.01
C ILE A 57 10.12 8.32 5.15
N GLN A 58 10.22 7.66 6.29
CA GLN A 58 11.24 6.66 6.58
C GLN A 58 10.61 5.28 6.70
N PHE A 59 11.24 4.29 6.08
CA PHE A 59 10.79 2.90 6.05
C PHE A 59 11.60 2.11 7.06
N PHE A 60 10.93 1.33 7.90
CA PHE A 60 11.58 0.46 8.89
C PHE A 60 11.16 -0.99 8.69
N GLY A 61 12.12 -1.90 8.82
CA GLY A 61 11.92 -3.34 8.67
C GLY A 61 11.33 -3.72 7.31
N ALA A 62 10.24 -4.49 7.31
CA ALA A 62 9.60 -5.03 6.11
C ALA A 62 8.66 -4.07 5.37
N SER A 63 8.54 -2.83 5.85
CA SER A 63 7.65 -1.82 5.24
C SER A 63 8.08 -1.50 3.82
N ARG A 64 7.09 -1.36 2.93
CA ARG A 64 7.30 -1.09 1.51
C ARG A 64 6.04 -0.51 0.88
N TYR A 65 6.17 0.08 -0.28
CA TYR A 65 5.00 0.38 -1.09
C TYR A 65 4.45 -0.90 -1.72
N GLY A 66 3.16 -1.17 -1.51
CA GLY A 66 2.41 -2.19 -2.23
C GLY A 66 1.88 -1.67 -3.56
N LYS A 67 0.90 -2.38 -4.11
CA LYS A 67 0.27 -2.07 -5.40
C LYS A 67 -0.20 -0.61 -5.45
N TYR A 68 0.15 0.11 -6.52
CA TYR A 68 -0.14 1.54 -6.67
C TYR A 68 0.25 2.41 -5.47
N TYR A 69 1.39 2.17 -4.82
CA TYR A 69 1.85 2.98 -3.69
C TYR A 69 0.95 2.93 -2.44
N GLU A 70 0.15 1.86 -2.24
CA GLU A 70 -0.43 1.61 -0.92
C GLU A 70 0.70 1.46 0.12
N LEU A 71 0.49 1.96 1.34
CA LEU A 71 1.44 1.71 2.42
C LEU A 71 1.22 0.29 2.92
N ASP A 72 2.23 -0.56 2.72
CA ASP A 72 2.28 -1.93 3.22
C ASP A 72 3.34 -2.03 4.32
N PRO A 73 2.95 -2.00 5.61
CA PRO A 73 3.91 -2.11 6.69
C PRO A 73 4.59 -3.47 6.70
N GLY A 74 3.92 -4.54 6.25
CA GLY A 74 4.52 -5.88 6.16
C GLY A 74 5.13 -6.40 7.46
N ASN A 75 4.66 -5.96 8.64
CA ASN A 75 5.24 -6.13 9.99
C ASN A 75 6.26 -5.06 10.45
N GLY A 76 6.78 -4.25 9.52
CA GLY A 76 7.55 -3.03 9.80
C GLY A 76 6.67 -1.81 10.06
N SER A 77 7.22 -0.60 9.82
CA SER A 77 6.49 0.66 9.97
C SER A 77 6.99 1.74 9.02
N PHE A 78 6.12 2.69 8.70
CA PHE A 78 6.46 3.96 8.07
C PHE A 78 6.44 5.06 9.11
N ASN A 79 7.41 5.95 9.01
CA ASN A 79 7.59 7.04 9.94
C ASN A 79 7.58 8.35 9.15
N PHE A 80 6.56 9.17 9.39
CA PHE A 80 6.46 10.50 8.81
C PHE A 80 6.90 11.51 9.86
N ASN A 81 7.99 12.22 9.57
CA ASN A 81 8.45 13.31 10.42
C ASN A 81 7.63 14.56 10.11
N LEU A 82 7.13 15.22 11.15
CA LEU A 82 6.39 16.46 11.05
C LEU A 82 7.24 17.62 11.57
N GLU A 83 7.15 18.74 10.89
CA GLU A 83 7.76 20.00 11.29
C GLU A 83 6.91 20.73 12.35
N GLU A 84 7.54 21.58 13.16
CA GLU A 84 6.88 22.31 14.24
C GLU A 84 5.75 23.24 13.73
N ASN A 85 5.95 23.87 12.57
CA ASN A 85 4.96 24.71 11.90
C ASN A 85 3.68 23.92 11.54
N GLN A 86 3.80 22.66 11.12
CA GLN A 86 2.69 21.78 10.80
C GLN A 86 1.89 21.48 12.07
N LEU A 87 2.56 21.23 13.20
CA LEU A 87 1.87 20.98 14.47
C LEU A 87 1.08 22.21 14.96
N LYS A 88 1.63 23.41 14.81
CA LYS A 88 0.93 24.65 15.15
C LYS A 88 -0.35 24.84 14.32
N GLN A 89 -0.36 24.38 13.07
CA GLN A 89 -1.53 24.48 12.19
C GLN A 89 -2.66 23.52 12.58
N LEU A 90 -2.33 22.40 13.24
CA LEU A 90 -3.31 21.37 13.61
C LEU A 90 -4.37 21.88 14.60
N GLY A 91 -3.93 22.71 15.56
CA GLY A 91 -4.76 23.20 16.66
C GLY A 91 -5.21 22.10 17.63
N GLU A 92 -6.14 22.45 18.53
CA GLU A 92 -6.65 21.53 19.56
C GLU A 92 -7.63 20.50 19.01
N ASN A 93 -8.37 20.84 17.95
CA ASN A 93 -9.39 19.99 17.34
C ASN A 93 -8.92 19.49 15.97
N TRP A 94 -8.71 18.19 15.86
CA TRP A 94 -8.11 17.58 14.67
C TRP A 94 -8.79 16.29 14.25
N LEU A 95 -8.56 15.93 13.01
CA LEU A 95 -9.15 14.78 12.36
C LEU A 95 -8.05 13.90 11.78
N ILE A 96 -8.17 12.59 12.04
CA ILE A 96 -7.51 11.57 11.24
C ILE A 96 -8.56 10.95 10.33
N GLU A 97 -8.26 10.88 9.05
CA GLU A 97 -9.02 10.12 8.06
C GLU A 97 -8.12 9.03 7.50
N LEU A 98 -8.56 7.78 7.60
CA LEU A 98 -7.86 6.60 7.09
C LEU A 98 -8.77 5.82 6.15
N VAL A 99 -8.17 5.26 5.10
CA VAL A 99 -8.77 4.16 4.34
C VAL A 99 -7.80 3.00 4.37
N ILE A 100 -8.23 1.90 4.99
CA ILE A 100 -7.36 0.77 5.32
C ILE A 100 -7.96 -0.55 4.88
N LEU A 101 -7.12 -1.51 4.52
CA LEU A 101 -7.50 -2.92 4.52
C LEU A 101 -7.06 -3.53 5.87
N PRO A 102 -7.99 -3.89 6.76
CA PRO A 102 -7.65 -4.52 8.03
C PRO A 102 -6.93 -5.86 7.82
N ALA A 103 -6.12 -6.28 8.79
CA ALA A 103 -5.50 -7.61 8.80
C ALA A 103 -6.27 -8.58 9.70
N GLN A 104 -5.95 -9.87 9.70
CA GLN A 104 -6.40 -10.77 10.79
C GLN A 104 -5.49 -10.70 12.03
N LYS A 105 -4.25 -10.22 11.85
CA LYS A 105 -3.20 -10.25 12.86
C LYS A 105 -3.20 -8.97 13.69
N ASN A 106 -2.89 -9.12 14.97
CA ASN A 106 -2.72 -8.00 15.89
C ASN A 106 -1.53 -7.14 15.51
N GLY A 107 -1.65 -5.83 15.69
CA GLY A 107 -0.55 -4.90 15.47
C GLY A 107 -0.99 -3.44 15.49
N ASN A 108 -0.01 -2.54 15.55
CA ASN A 108 -0.23 -1.11 15.48
C ASN A 108 -0.61 -0.70 14.06
N ILE A 109 -1.77 -0.07 13.89
CA ILE A 109 -2.16 0.56 12.63
C ILE A 109 -1.49 1.92 12.52
N PHE A 110 -1.56 2.70 13.60
CA PHE A 110 -1.15 4.09 13.60
C PHE A 110 -0.85 4.61 15.01
N SER A 111 0.13 5.50 15.12
CA SER A 111 0.43 6.27 16.33
C SER A 111 0.73 7.73 15.99
N PHE A 112 0.10 8.67 16.70
CA PHE A 112 0.35 10.11 16.57
C PHE A 112 -0.19 10.86 17.77
N ASN A 113 0.55 11.88 18.23
CA ASN A 113 0.13 12.80 19.28
C ASN A 113 -0.46 12.06 20.50
N ASN A 114 0.29 11.06 20.99
CA ASN A 114 -0.09 10.17 22.08
C ASN A 114 -1.34 9.30 21.87
N LEU A 115 -1.95 9.33 20.69
CA LEU A 115 -3.06 8.46 20.31
C LEU A 115 -2.53 7.26 19.52
N ASN A 116 -2.97 6.05 19.90
CA ASN A 116 -2.63 4.80 19.25
C ASN A 116 -3.88 4.09 18.76
N LEU A 117 -3.84 3.60 17.52
CA LEU A 117 -4.85 2.73 16.95
C LEU A 117 -4.23 1.35 16.69
N ILE A 118 -4.71 0.35 17.41
CA ILE A 118 -4.20 -1.02 17.38
C ILE A 118 -5.29 -1.95 16.88
N GLN A 119 -4.96 -2.85 15.95
CA GLN A 119 -5.82 -3.96 15.62
C GLN A 119 -5.64 -5.11 16.61
N LYS A 120 -6.76 -5.63 17.12
CA LYS A 120 -6.87 -6.88 17.86
C LYS A 120 -7.92 -7.76 17.19
N GLU A 121 -7.47 -8.70 16.36
CA GLU A 121 -8.33 -9.57 15.55
C GLU A 121 -9.41 -8.77 14.79
N LYS A 122 -10.69 -8.95 15.15
CA LYS A 122 -11.86 -8.29 14.54
C LYS A 122 -12.29 -7.00 15.27
N SER A 123 -11.41 -6.41 16.06
CA SER A 123 -11.67 -5.18 16.79
C SER A 123 -10.49 -4.23 16.66
N PHE A 124 -10.77 -2.94 16.75
CA PHE A 124 -9.77 -1.92 16.93
C PHE A 124 -9.83 -1.39 18.36
N VAL A 125 -8.65 -1.09 18.89
CA VAL A 125 -8.46 -0.42 20.16
C VAL A 125 -7.87 0.94 19.86
N LEU A 126 -8.59 2.00 20.21
CA LEU A 126 -8.04 3.34 20.26
C LEU A 126 -7.65 3.63 21.70
N SER A 127 -6.41 4.04 21.95
CA SER A 127 -5.94 4.33 23.30
C SER A 127 -5.01 5.53 23.33
N ASP A 128 -4.83 6.10 24.52
CA ASP A 128 -3.68 6.98 24.76
C ASP A 128 -2.36 6.17 24.86
N TRP A 129 -1.25 6.88 24.97
CA TRP A 129 0.10 6.30 24.90
C TRP A 129 0.42 5.35 26.06
N ASN A 130 -0.14 5.61 27.24
CA ASN A 130 0.04 4.78 28.44
C ASN A 130 -1.11 3.77 28.62
N SER A 131 -2.05 3.72 27.67
CA SER A 131 -3.22 2.84 27.68
C SER A 131 -4.10 2.96 28.93
N LYS A 132 -4.06 4.10 29.64
CA LYS A 132 -4.96 4.36 30.77
C LYS A 132 -6.38 4.61 30.29
N ASN A 133 -6.50 5.29 29.14
CA ASN A 133 -7.78 5.51 28.48
C ASN A 133 -7.80 4.72 27.17
N SER A 134 -8.89 3.98 26.93
CA SER A 134 -9.08 3.27 25.67
C SER A 134 -10.54 3.07 25.36
N THR A 135 -10.84 2.88 24.08
CA THR A 135 -12.11 2.36 23.61
C THR A 135 -11.92 1.28 22.56
N ILE A 136 -12.87 0.37 22.48
CA ILE A 136 -12.83 -0.81 21.62
C ILE A 136 -14.06 -0.82 20.73
N PHE A 137 -13.84 -0.93 19.42
CA PHE A 137 -14.91 -0.97 18.44
C PHE A 137 -14.67 -2.08 17.40
N LYS A 138 -15.74 -2.74 16.98
CA LYS A 138 -15.67 -3.90 16.09
C LYS A 138 -15.39 -3.49 14.64
N VAL A 139 -14.79 -4.41 13.89
CA VAL A 139 -14.56 -4.31 12.46
C VAL A 139 -15.47 -5.31 11.76
N ALA A 140 -16.34 -4.82 10.87
CA ALA A 140 -17.36 -5.65 10.23
C ALA A 140 -16.78 -6.68 9.24
N ALA A 141 -15.82 -6.27 8.42
CA ALA A 141 -15.17 -7.11 7.42
C ALA A 141 -13.65 -6.86 7.41
N LEU A 142 -12.87 -7.93 7.25
CA LEU A 142 -11.40 -7.86 7.14
C LEU A 142 -10.91 -7.96 5.69
N THR A 143 -11.82 -8.22 4.75
CA THR A 143 -11.53 -8.44 3.33
C THR A 143 -11.84 -7.22 2.47
N GLU A 144 -12.42 -6.17 3.07
CA GLU A 144 -12.84 -4.97 2.37
C GLU A 144 -12.19 -3.74 3.00
N PRO A 145 -11.88 -2.71 2.19
CA PRO A 145 -11.43 -1.44 2.70
C PRO A 145 -12.44 -0.83 3.67
N LEU A 146 -11.92 -0.29 4.77
CA LEU A 146 -12.67 0.42 5.80
C LEU A 146 -12.26 1.89 5.77
N HIS A 147 -13.25 2.77 5.63
CA HIS A 147 -13.06 4.20 5.81
C HIS A 147 -13.28 4.56 7.28
N LEU A 148 -12.21 4.92 7.98
CA LEU A 148 -12.20 5.27 9.39
C LEU A 148 -11.95 6.77 9.57
N LEU A 149 -12.82 7.44 10.34
CA LEU A 149 -12.60 8.81 10.80
C LEU A 149 -12.44 8.81 12.31
N VAL A 150 -11.39 9.44 12.81
CA VAL A 150 -11.18 9.70 14.24
C VAL A 150 -11.15 11.21 14.42
N ASN A 151 -12.27 11.77 14.88
CA ASN A 151 -12.42 13.19 15.12
C ASN A 151 -12.15 13.48 16.60
N VAL A 152 -11.09 14.23 16.87
CA VAL A 152 -10.58 14.52 18.21
C VAL A 152 -10.84 15.98 18.56
N SER A 153 -11.34 16.19 19.78
CA SER A 153 -11.53 17.50 20.39
C SER A 153 -11.17 17.46 21.87
N ASN A 154 -11.23 18.59 22.57
CA ASN A 154 -11.00 18.61 24.02
C ASN A 154 -12.08 17.90 24.84
N SER A 155 -13.29 17.74 24.29
CA SER A 155 -14.43 17.14 25.00
C SER A 155 -14.74 15.71 24.55
N TRP A 156 -14.56 15.41 23.27
CA TRP A 156 -14.95 14.12 22.71
C TRP A 156 -13.95 13.63 21.67
N ILE A 157 -13.70 12.32 21.69
CA ILE A 157 -13.23 11.57 20.53
C ILE A 157 -14.43 10.86 19.91
N LYS A 158 -14.67 11.09 18.62
CA LYS A 158 -15.76 10.46 17.86
C LYS A 158 -15.17 9.60 16.74
N ILE A 159 -15.64 8.36 16.65
CA ILE A 159 -15.14 7.35 15.71
C ILE A 159 -16.24 7.02 14.71
N PHE A 160 -15.92 7.14 13.43
CA PHE A 160 -16.85 6.81 12.34
C PHE A 160 -16.27 5.72 11.46
N GLN A 161 -17.07 4.72 11.13
CA GLN A 161 -16.77 3.69 10.13
C GLN A 161 -17.75 3.84 8.97
N ASN A 162 -17.21 3.97 7.75
CA ASN A 162 -18.01 4.09 6.52
C ASN A 162 -19.14 5.12 6.67
N GLY A 163 -18.80 6.28 7.27
CA GLY A 163 -19.71 7.40 7.45
C GLY A 163 -20.70 7.29 8.61
N LYS A 164 -20.73 6.18 9.34
CA LYS A 164 -21.59 5.95 10.51
C LYS A 164 -20.80 6.14 11.81
N LEU A 165 -21.34 6.89 12.76
CA LEU A 165 -20.79 6.98 14.12
C LEU A 165 -20.88 5.61 14.79
N THR A 166 -19.73 5.05 15.16
CA THR A 166 -19.64 3.73 15.82
C THR A 166 -19.32 3.84 17.29
N ASP A 167 -18.60 4.89 17.69
CA ASP A 167 -18.18 5.08 19.08
C ASP A 167 -17.94 6.56 19.39
N GLN A 168 -18.10 6.92 20.66
CA GLN A 168 -17.82 8.25 21.19
C GLN A 168 -17.41 8.14 22.66
N VAL A 169 -16.28 8.75 23.00
CA VAL A 169 -15.74 8.77 24.37
C VAL A 169 -15.37 10.17 24.79
N ASP A 170 -15.57 10.46 26.08
CA ASP A 170 -15.10 11.69 26.70
C ASP A 170 -13.56 11.70 26.66
N SER A 171 -12.99 12.79 26.17
CA SER A 171 -11.55 12.95 25.98
C SER A 171 -10.87 13.78 27.05
N SER A 172 -11.61 14.28 28.04
CA SER A 172 -11.08 15.16 29.11
C SER A 172 -9.98 14.51 29.94
N SER A 173 -10.03 13.19 30.13
CA SER A 173 -9.00 12.41 30.83
C SER A 173 -7.88 11.88 29.92
N TRP A 174 -7.98 12.09 28.61
CA TRP A 174 -7.02 11.56 27.64
C TRP A 174 -5.81 12.48 27.52
N ASN A 175 -4.62 11.88 27.53
CA ASN A 175 -3.38 12.62 27.31
C ASN A 175 -3.08 12.70 25.81
N LEU A 176 -3.68 13.68 25.11
CA LEU A 176 -3.60 13.86 23.65
C LEU A 176 -2.69 15.01 23.21
N ASN A 177 -1.96 15.62 24.15
CA ASN A 177 -1.04 16.72 23.85
C ASN A 177 0.40 16.24 23.98
N SER A 178 1.10 16.13 22.86
CA SER A 178 2.54 15.92 22.89
C SER A 178 3.24 17.28 23.05
N ASN A 179 3.90 17.52 24.19
CA ASN A 179 4.85 18.64 24.38
C ASN A 179 6.15 18.46 23.54
N VAL A 180 6.08 17.74 22.43
CA VAL A 180 7.26 17.26 21.70
C VAL A 180 7.56 18.21 20.54
N GLN A 181 8.78 18.75 20.54
CA GLN A 181 9.31 19.65 19.49
C GLN A 181 9.37 19.02 18.09
N ILE A 182 9.29 17.69 18.00
CA ILE A 182 9.23 16.91 16.74
C ILE A 182 8.14 15.86 16.89
N ALA A 183 6.99 16.07 16.27
CA ALA A 183 5.98 15.03 16.21
C ALA A 183 6.26 14.09 15.04
N LYS A 184 5.91 12.84 15.26
CA LYS A 184 6.06 11.77 14.30
C LYS A 184 4.74 11.04 14.17
N VAL A 185 4.36 10.75 12.94
CA VAL A 185 3.29 9.82 12.64
C VAL A 185 3.92 8.48 12.33
N VAL A 186 3.59 7.46 13.11
CA VAL A 186 3.98 6.08 12.86
C VAL A 186 2.80 5.36 12.25
N VAL A 187 3.03 4.68 11.14
CA VAL A 187 2.06 3.84 10.46
C VAL A 187 2.59 2.41 10.42
N GLY A 188 1.84 1.47 11.00
CA GLY A 188 2.30 0.09 11.15
C GLY A 188 3.07 -0.18 12.45
N GLY A 189 3.64 -1.38 12.53
CA GLY A 189 4.31 -1.94 13.71
C GLY A 189 3.65 -3.24 14.15
N GLY A 190 4.16 -4.39 13.71
CA GLY A 190 3.53 -5.69 13.99
C GLY A 190 2.29 -6.00 13.14
N TRP A 191 1.79 -5.01 12.39
CA TRP A 191 0.55 -5.06 11.62
C TRP A 191 0.79 -5.38 10.14
N HIS A 192 -0.12 -6.14 9.53
CA HIS A 192 0.00 -6.65 8.15
C HIS A 192 -1.10 -6.13 7.21
N GLY A 193 -1.86 -5.12 7.63
CA GLY A 193 -2.89 -4.53 6.77
C GLY A 193 -2.29 -3.57 5.75
N LYS A 194 -3.15 -2.90 5.00
CA LYS A 194 -2.76 -1.87 4.01
C LYS A 194 -3.38 -0.54 4.36
N ILE A 195 -2.71 0.55 4.00
CA ILE A 195 -3.29 1.89 4.02
C ILE A 195 -3.28 2.46 2.61
N TYR A 196 -4.47 2.76 2.11
CA TYR A 196 -4.69 3.39 0.82
C TYR A 196 -4.67 4.91 0.92
N TYR A 197 -5.16 5.42 2.05
CA TYR A 197 -5.29 6.85 2.30
C TYR A 197 -5.04 7.13 3.78
N ILE A 198 -4.27 8.19 4.06
CA ILE A 198 -4.18 8.80 5.37
C ILE A 198 -4.13 10.31 5.23
N SER A 199 -4.94 11.01 6.01
CA SER A 199 -4.79 12.45 6.18
C SER A 199 -4.97 12.86 7.62
N ILE A 200 -4.20 13.86 8.04
CA ILE A 200 -4.32 14.49 9.36
C ILE A 200 -4.40 16.00 9.15
N GLY A 201 -5.37 16.64 9.78
CA GLY A 201 -5.52 18.08 9.72
C GLY A 201 -6.61 18.63 10.64
N PRO A 202 -6.83 19.96 10.61
CA PRO A 202 -7.79 20.63 11.49
C PRO A 202 -9.23 20.15 11.25
N SER A 203 -9.90 19.73 12.33
CA SER A 203 -11.23 19.11 12.22
C SER A 203 -12.27 20.06 11.62
N ALA A 204 -12.25 21.33 12.05
CA ALA A 204 -13.20 22.36 11.63
C ALA A 204 -13.28 22.55 10.11
N LYS A 205 -12.15 22.36 9.40
CA LYS A 205 -12.07 22.50 7.94
C LYS A 205 -12.38 21.19 7.20
N LYS A 206 -12.10 20.04 7.80
CA LYS A 206 -12.03 18.75 7.09
C LYS A 206 -13.24 17.87 7.33
N PHE A 207 -13.79 17.87 8.53
CA PHE A 207 -14.71 16.84 9.00
C PHE A 207 -15.93 16.65 8.11
N GLY A 208 -16.60 17.73 7.68
CA GLY A 208 -17.77 17.62 6.80
C GLY A 208 -17.46 16.96 5.45
N SER A 209 -16.32 17.33 4.84
CA SER A 209 -15.89 16.75 3.57
C SER A 209 -15.49 15.28 3.70
N ALA A 210 -14.77 14.93 4.78
CA ALA A 210 -14.36 13.56 5.10
C ALA A 210 -15.57 12.66 5.41
N LEU A 211 -16.56 13.17 6.14
CA LEU A 211 -17.79 12.45 6.45
C LEU A 211 -18.64 12.20 5.20
N LYS A 212 -18.76 13.19 4.30
CA LYS A 212 -19.45 13.02 3.01
C LYS A 212 -18.78 11.91 2.19
N ARG A 213 -17.44 11.92 2.17
CA ARG A 213 -16.59 10.93 1.52
C ARG A 213 -16.73 9.53 2.12
N ALA A 214 -16.78 9.41 3.44
CA ALA A 214 -17.01 8.13 4.11
C ALA A 214 -18.42 7.57 3.93
N LYS A 215 -19.42 8.44 3.69
CA LYS A 215 -20.80 8.04 3.39
C LYS A 215 -21.03 7.70 1.93
N SER A 216 -20.30 8.33 1.01
CA SER A 216 -20.27 7.83 -0.36
C SER A 216 -19.64 6.44 -0.34
N ASN A 217 -20.08 5.55 -1.23
CA ASN A 217 -19.29 4.39 -1.63
C ASN A 217 -18.04 4.93 -2.32
N TRP A 218 -17.16 5.58 -1.58
CA TRP A 218 -15.91 6.06 -2.09
C TRP A 218 -15.15 4.81 -2.45
N GLN A 219 -15.29 4.45 -3.73
CA GLN A 219 -14.66 3.34 -4.36
C GLN A 219 -13.16 3.62 -4.35
N PHE A 220 -12.52 3.28 -3.25
CA PHE A 220 -11.34 2.47 -3.37
C PHE A 220 -11.88 1.13 -3.86
N ASP A 221 -12.22 1.06 -5.15
CA ASP A 221 -12.35 -0.23 -5.82
C ASP A 221 -11.10 -0.97 -5.37
N THR A 222 -11.30 -2.04 -4.59
CA THR A 222 -10.21 -2.89 -4.17
C THR A 222 -9.45 -3.18 -5.44
N LEU A 223 -8.25 -2.61 -5.54
CA LEU A 223 -7.50 -2.59 -6.78
C LEU A 223 -7.46 -4.04 -7.25
N PRO A 224 -7.96 -4.35 -8.46
CA PRO A 224 -8.33 -5.71 -8.82
C PRO A 224 -7.20 -6.65 -8.43
N ASP A 225 -7.53 -7.64 -7.59
CA ASP A 225 -6.55 -8.53 -6.99
C ASP A 225 -6.02 -9.47 -8.07
N LYS A 226 -5.03 -8.99 -8.83
CA LYS A 226 -4.31 -9.78 -9.84
C LYS A 226 -3.22 -10.64 -9.21
N LYS A 227 -3.30 -10.92 -7.91
CA LYS A 227 -2.38 -11.85 -7.26
C LYS A 227 -2.59 -13.24 -7.80
N LEU A 228 -1.50 -13.83 -8.25
CA LEU A 228 -1.46 -15.19 -8.76
C LEU A 228 -0.66 -16.04 -7.78
N LYS A 229 -1.24 -17.17 -7.41
CA LYS A 229 -0.53 -18.24 -6.72
C LYS A 229 -0.03 -19.22 -7.76
N LEU A 230 1.28 -19.23 -7.98
CA LEU A 230 1.94 -20.07 -8.99
C LEU A 230 2.84 -21.10 -8.29
N ILE A 231 3.21 -22.15 -9.03
CA ILE A 231 4.33 -23.02 -8.69
C ILE A 231 5.30 -22.96 -9.86
N GLY A 232 6.57 -22.69 -9.54
CA GLY A 232 7.63 -22.61 -10.53
C GLY A 232 8.90 -23.30 -10.05
N LYS A 233 9.56 -24.00 -10.96
CA LYS A 233 10.90 -24.54 -10.76
C LYS A 233 11.92 -23.43 -10.93
N LEU A 234 12.76 -23.20 -9.93
CA LEU A 234 13.83 -22.20 -9.99
C LEU A 234 14.90 -22.67 -10.97
N ILE A 235 15.16 -21.88 -12.01
CA ILE A 235 16.12 -22.22 -13.08
C ILE A 235 17.43 -21.47 -12.86
N GLU A 236 17.35 -20.19 -12.56
CA GLU A 236 18.50 -19.31 -12.41
C GLU A 236 18.25 -18.30 -11.28
N VAL A 237 19.30 -18.01 -10.52
CA VAL A 237 19.28 -17.15 -9.33
C VAL A 237 20.22 -15.98 -9.56
N THR A 238 19.72 -14.75 -9.38
CA THR A 238 20.59 -13.57 -9.34
C THR A 238 21.36 -13.53 -8.01
N GLN A 239 22.64 -13.15 -8.05
CA GLN A 239 23.44 -13.05 -6.83
C GLN A 239 22.90 -11.96 -5.90
N VAL A 240 22.68 -12.30 -4.63
CA VAL A 240 22.31 -11.31 -3.61
C VAL A 240 23.49 -10.37 -3.37
N PRO A 241 23.31 -9.04 -3.55
CA PRO A 241 24.38 -8.07 -3.31
C PRO A 241 24.71 -7.99 -1.81
N LYS A 242 25.93 -7.57 -1.48
CA LYS A 242 26.29 -7.19 -0.11
C LYS A 242 25.69 -5.82 0.21
N ILE A 243 25.30 -5.59 1.47
CA ILE A 243 24.79 -4.28 1.93
C ILE A 243 25.72 -3.12 1.55
N LYS A 244 27.04 -3.29 1.67
CA LYS A 244 28.01 -2.25 1.27
C LYS A 244 27.97 -1.91 -0.23
N GLN A 245 27.61 -2.86 -1.10
CA GLN A 245 27.52 -2.65 -2.55
C GLN A 245 26.29 -1.85 -2.96
N ILE A 246 25.28 -1.76 -2.10
CA ILE A 246 24.06 -0.99 -2.39
C ILE A 246 24.09 0.41 -1.77
N SER A 247 25.11 0.78 -0.98
CA SER A 247 25.25 2.13 -0.43
C SER A 247 25.21 3.19 -1.54
N PRO A 248 24.50 4.32 -1.35
CA PRO A 248 23.81 4.78 -0.13
C PRO A 248 22.39 4.22 0.04
N TYR A 249 21.91 3.36 -0.87
CA TYR A 249 20.61 2.72 -0.77
C TYR A 249 20.59 1.70 0.37
N GLN A 250 19.41 1.50 0.96
CA GLN A 250 19.20 0.59 2.09
C GLN A 250 18.35 -0.62 1.73
N ARG A 251 17.93 -0.71 0.46
CA ARG A 251 16.93 -1.64 -0.04
C ARG A 251 17.33 -2.11 -1.43
N ALA A 252 17.13 -3.38 -1.71
CA ALA A 252 17.46 -3.95 -3.01
C ALA A 252 16.55 -5.12 -3.40
N ILE A 253 16.41 -5.29 -4.70
CA ILE A 253 15.59 -6.30 -5.37
C ILE A 253 16.48 -7.10 -6.32
N ILE A 254 16.30 -8.42 -6.30
CA ILE A 254 16.90 -9.35 -7.27
C ILE A 254 15.83 -9.95 -8.19
N TYR A 255 16.25 -10.46 -9.35
CA TYR A 255 15.37 -11.19 -10.26
C TYR A 255 15.79 -12.66 -10.34
N ASN A 256 14.85 -13.58 -10.11
CA ASN A 256 15.07 -15.01 -10.27
C ASN A 256 14.23 -15.54 -11.45
N HIS A 257 14.78 -16.48 -12.21
CA HIS A 257 14.10 -17.10 -13.35
C HIS A 257 13.43 -18.40 -12.91
N TYR A 258 12.13 -18.52 -13.19
CA TYR A 258 11.35 -19.71 -12.94
C TYR A 258 10.76 -20.28 -14.23
N GLU A 259 10.71 -21.60 -14.28
CA GLU A 259 9.90 -22.37 -15.22
C GLU A 259 8.57 -22.75 -14.54
N LEU A 260 7.45 -22.40 -15.15
CA LEU A 260 6.11 -22.63 -14.60
C LEU A 260 5.61 -24.06 -14.88
N GLU A 261 4.85 -24.64 -13.94
CA GLU A 261 4.06 -25.84 -14.22
C GLU A 261 3.06 -25.61 -15.38
N GLU A 262 2.80 -26.64 -16.18
CA GLU A 262 2.00 -26.56 -17.43
C GLU A 262 0.65 -25.85 -17.25
N ARG A 263 -0.06 -26.12 -16.15
CA ARG A 263 -1.35 -25.49 -15.84
C ARG A 263 -1.29 -23.96 -15.76
N PHE A 264 -0.16 -23.40 -15.32
CA PHE A 264 0.01 -21.95 -15.23
C PHE A 264 0.49 -21.34 -16.55
N GLN A 265 1.17 -22.11 -17.40
CA GLN A 265 1.66 -21.62 -18.69
C GLN A 265 0.52 -21.15 -19.59
N LYS A 266 -0.61 -21.84 -19.58
CA LYS A 266 -1.82 -21.46 -20.34
C LYS A 266 -2.42 -20.13 -19.85
N ILE A 267 -2.33 -19.86 -18.55
CA ILE A 267 -2.86 -18.64 -17.93
C ILE A 267 -1.93 -17.46 -18.19
N ILE A 268 -0.62 -17.67 -18.00
CA ILE A 268 0.39 -16.62 -18.14
C ILE A 268 0.79 -16.37 -19.62
N GLY A 269 0.58 -17.36 -20.49
CA GLY A 269 0.97 -17.34 -21.89
C GLY A 269 2.49 -17.45 -22.11
N THR A 270 3.23 -18.03 -21.15
CA THR A 270 4.65 -18.37 -21.29
C THR A 270 5.02 -19.49 -20.31
N ARG A 271 6.03 -20.27 -20.67
CA ARG A 271 6.64 -21.30 -19.83
C ARG A 271 7.59 -20.73 -18.78
N ASN A 272 8.20 -19.58 -19.06
CA ASN A 272 9.24 -18.99 -18.21
C ASN A 272 8.88 -17.57 -17.81
N ILE A 273 9.18 -17.23 -16.56
CA ILE A 273 9.01 -15.88 -16.00
C ILE A 273 10.25 -15.49 -15.19
N ALA A 274 10.46 -14.19 -15.02
CA ALA A 274 11.37 -13.68 -14.01
C ALA A 274 10.57 -12.99 -12.90
N VAL A 275 10.93 -13.27 -11.65
CA VAL A 275 10.25 -12.74 -10.47
C VAL A 275 11.21 -11.87 -9.68
N ALA A 276 10.79 -10.64 -9.45
CA ALA A 276 11.46 -9.68 -8.60
C ALA A 276 11.19 -10.01 -7.12
N HIS A 277 12.24 -10.25 -6.35
CA HIS A 277 12.17 -10.50 -4.91
C HIS A 277 12.96 -9.44 -4.15
N TRP A 278 12.43 -8.97 -3.02
CA TRP A 278 13.20 -8.16 -2.08
C TRP A 278 14.32 -9.01 -1.48
N CYS A 279 15.57 -8.59 -1.64
CA CYS A 279 16.71 -9.28 -1.03
C CYS A 279 17.29 -8.54 0.19
N ILE A 280 17.15 -7.21 0.21
CA ILE A 280 17.58 -6.35 1.31
C ILE A 280 16.47 -5.35 1.59
N LEU A 281 16.13 -5.19 2.87
CA LEU A 281 15.17 -4.22 3.38
C LEU A 281 15.75 -3.60 4.65
N ASP A 282 15.83 -2.26 4.71
CA ASP A 282 16.32 -1.53 5.88
C ASP A 282 17.70 -2.03 6.36
N ASN A 283 18.64 -2.14 5.40
CA ASN A 283 20.00 -2.67 5.62
C ASN A 283 20.07 -4.09 6.21
N LYS A 284 19.01 -4.88 6.06
CA LYS A 284 18.94 -6.26 6.54
C LYS A 284 18.56 -7.20 5.42
N TYR A 285 19.14 -8.38 5.42
CA TYR A 285 18.82 -9.41 4.42
C TYR A 285 17.42 -9.98 4.67
N VAL A 286 16.71 -10.24 3.57
CA VAL A 286 15.46 -11.01 3.59
C VAL A 286 15.79 -12.50 3.74
N ALA A 287 15.14 -13.17 4.67
CA ALA A 287 15.23 -14.61 4.89
C ALA A 287 14.42 -15.39 3.85
N ASP A 288 14.69 -16.69 3.76
CA ASP A 288 13.90 -17.65 2.98
C ASP A 288 13.76 -17.31 1.49
N LEU A 289 14.73 -16.57 0.93
CA LEU A 289 14.77 -16.32 -0.51
C LEU A 289 14.98 -17.62 -1.27
N PRO A 290 14.25 -17.85 -2.38
CA PRO A 290 14.54 -18.94 -3.29
C PRO A 290 15.98 -18.85 -3.80
N ASN A 291 16.78 -19.88 -3.53
CA ASN A 291 18.23 -19.88 -3.79
C ASN A 291 18.78 -21.20 -4.34
N GLU A 292 17.97 -22.25 -4.43
CA GLU A 292 18.39 -23.57 -4.90
C GLU A 292 17.76 -23.89 -6.26
N ALA A 293 18.57 -23.79 -7.31
CA ALA A 293 18.14 -24.13 -8.67
C ALA A 293 17.73 -25.61 -8.76
N GLY A 294 16.69 -25.88 -9.54
CA GLY A 294 16.11 -27.21 -9.70
C GLY A 294 14.92 -27.49 -8.79
N LEU A 295 14.73 -26.73 -7.70
CA LEU A 295 13.59 -26.92 -6.79
C LEU A 295 12.35 -26.14 -7.20
N ASN A 296 11.18 -26.64 -6.79
CA ASN A 296 9.89 -25.97 -6.98
C ASN A 296 9.57 -25.05 -5.80
N TYR A 297 9.15 -23.83 -6.10
CA TYR A 297 8.74 -22.84 -5.13
C TYR A 297 7.29 -22.41 -5.37
N GLN A 298 6.56 -22.17 -4.28
CA GLN A 298 5.28 -21.50 -4.33
C GLN A 298 5.52 -19.99 -4.43
N LEU A 299 4.90 -19.35 -5.41
CA LEU A 299 5.07 -17.94 -5.72
C LEU A 299 3.74 -17.22 -5.54
N MET A 300 3.77 -16.09 -4.86
CA MET A 300 2.62 -15.18 -4.77
C MET A 300 2.98 -13.89 -5.48
N VAL A 301 2.50 -13.73 -6.72
CA VAL A 301 3.04 -12.72 -7.62
C VAL A 301 1.98 -11.84 -8.26
N GLU A 302 2.39 -10.64 -8.65
CA GLU A 302 1.66 -9.74 -9.52
C GLU A 302 2.51 -9.35 -10.74
N PRO A 303 1.92 -8.96 -11.87
CA PRO A 303 2.68 -8.36 -12.97
C PRO A 303 3.50 -7.16 -12.47
N ILE A 304 4.78 -7.06 -12.87
CA ILE A 304 5.64 -5.97 -12.36
C ILE A 304 5.12 -4.58 -12.75
N LEU A 305 4.39 -4.47 -13.87
CA LEU A 305 3.83 -3.22 -14.37
C LEU A 305 2.71 -2.67 -13.48
N ASP A 306 2.04 -3.54 -12.72
CA ASP A 306 1.05 -3.15 -11.71
C ASP A 306 1.73 -2.58 -10.44
N ASN A 307 3.07 -2.63 -10.37
CA ASN A 307 3.89 -2.21 -9.23
C ASN A 307 4.95 -1.15 -9.63
N PRO A 308 4.53 0.03 -10.17
CA PRO A 308 5.46 1.05 -10.67
C PRO A 308 6.39 1.63 -9.60
N GLN A 309 6.01 1.57 -8.32
CA GLN A 309 6.80 2.03 -7.18
C GLN A 309 8.17 1.37 -7.09
N ILE A 310 8.25 0.11 -7.57
CA ILE A 310 9.45 -0.71 -7.47
C ILE A 310 10.59 -0.17 -8.33
N LYS A 311 10.30 0.52 -9.44
CA LYS A 311 11.31 1.03 -10.39
C LYS A 311 12.35 1.97 -9.75
N ARG A 312 12.06 2.52 -8.57
CA ARG A 312 12.95 3.45 -7.83
C ARG A 312 13.90 2.75 -6.89
N GLU A 313 13.75 1.44 -6.71
CA GLU A 313 14.57 0.65 -5.81
C GLU A 313 15.87 0.23 -6.49
N ARG A 314 16.83 -0.27 -5.70
CA ARG A 314 18.06 -0.80 -6.28
C ARG A 314 17.81 -2.19 -6.86
N HIS A 315 18.04 -2.35 -8.16
CA HIS A 315 17.83 -3.62 -8.87
C HIS A 315 19.15 -4.32 -9.20
N PHE A 316 19.14 -5.65 -9.07
CA PHE A 316 20.18 -6.55 -9.56
C PHE A 316 19.50 -7.62 -10.41
N ASN A 317 19.97 -7.79 -11.63
CA ASN A 317 19.43 -8.78 -12.56
C ASN A 317 20.61 -9.38 -13.33
N ASP A 318 21.05 -10.54 -12.89
CA ASP A 318 22.17 -11.28 -13.48
C ASP A 318 21.67 -12.41 -14.39
N LEU A 319 20.37 -12.45 -14.68
CA LEU A 319 19.75 -13.51 -15.47
C LEU A 319 20.27 -13.52 -16.90
N SER A 320 20.62 -14.71 -17.39
CA SER A 320 21.03 -14.94 -18.78
C SER A 320 19.95 -14.60 -19.81
N ARG A 321 18.67 -14.70 -19.43
CA ARG A 321 17.51 -14.39 -20.29
C ARG A 321 16.89 -13.03 -19.97
N PHE A 322 16.93 -12.13 -20.95
CA PHE A 322 16.39 -10.78 -20.84
C PHE A 322 14.96 -10.62 -21.40
N ASP A 323 14.41 -11.65 -22.05
CA ASP A 323 13.11 -11.66 -22.72
C ASP A 323 11.94 -12.14 -21.83
N LEU A 324 12.22 -12.43 -20.56
CA LEU A 324 11.26 -13.04 -19.64
C LEU A 324 10.16 -12.05 -19.23
N LYS A 325 8.91 -12.54 -19.16
CA LYS A 325 7.82 -11.77 -18.53
C LYS A 325 8.13 -11.54 -17.06
N LEU A 326 8.03 -10.28 -16.63
CA LEU A 326 8.41 -9.84 -15.30
C LEU A 326 7.22 -9.83 -14.33
N PHE A 327 7.43 -10.46 -13.20
CA PHE A 327 6.52 -10.51 -12.07
C PHE A 327 7.21 -9.96 -10.81
N TYR A 328 6.41 -9.57 -9.83
CA TYR A 328 6.86 -9.12 -8.52
C TYR A 328 6.28 -10.02 -7.44
N ASP A 329 7.14 -10.52 -6.54
CA ASP A 329 6.73 -11.29 -5.38
C ASP A 329 6.13 -10.38 -4.30
N VAL A 330 4.83 -10.57 -4.04
CA VAL A 330 4.07 -9.81 -3.06
C VAL A 330 3.94 -10.52 -1.72
N SER A 331 4.60 -11.67 -1.55
CA SER A 331 4.67 -12.36 -0.25
C SER A 331 5.28 -11.46 0.84
N LEU A 332 4.94 -11.72 2.10
CA LEU A 332 5.47 -10.96 3.23
C LEU A 332 6.95 -11.33 3.46
N PRO A 333 7.90 -10.41 3.24
CA PRO A 333 9.31 -10.70 3.45
C PRO A 333 9.60 -10.82 4.94
N LYS A 334 10.42 -11.82 5.30
CA LYS A 334 10.94 -11.96 6.66
C LYS A 334 12.30 -11.30 6.73
N VAL A 335 12.41 -10.21 7.47
CA VAL A 335 13.68 -9.48 7.63
C VAL A 335 14.43 -10.03 8.84
N LYS A 336 15.73 -10.33 8.69
CA LYS A 336 16.58 -10.90 9.76
C LYS A 336 17.06 -9.88 10.80
#